data_AF-A0A0M9ESK4-F1
#
_entry.id   AF-A0A0M9ESK4-F1
#
_cell.length_a   1.000
_cell.length_b   1.000
_cell.length_c   1.000
_cell.angle_alpha   90.00
_cell.angle_beta   90.00
_cell.angle_gamma   90.00
#
_symmetry.space_group_name_H-M   'P 1'
#
loop_
_entity.id
_entity.type
_entity.pdbx_description
1 polymer ?
#
loop_
_entity_poly.entity_id
_entity_poly.type
_entity_poly.pdbx_seq_one_letter_code
_entity_poly.pdbx_strand_id
1 'polypeptide(L)'
;MLILRRDETFAHLAGQVSCCSKDLDTQRPGLLKLPVPLMSQKALTLLTLFYKTYNEKVNDWAGERGFTIEKPVFLGPQILLLQSGDVRIQHDRISIVIFIPIPKAIEENEEIVATDEAMTTKTSSARPLEPHYRISIQSLVTGPVFAESSVECEVGDVLVLEGGEQLSLRGDDVCMLCTLHRTNTAGAGMKDNDQM
;
A
#
# COMPACT_ATOMS: atom_id res chain seq x y z
N MET A 1 11.02 4.82 -6.37
CA MET A 1 10.14 4.87 -5.19
C MET A 1 9.92 6.29 -4.65
N LEU A 2 8.70 6.56 -4.18
CA LEU A 2 8.32 7.72 -3.36
C LEU A 2 7.63 7.21 -2.08
N ILE A 3 7.95 7.81 -0.93
CA ILE A 3 7.29 7.53 0.35
C ILE A 3 6.54 8.79 0.79
N LEU A 4 5.26 8.64 1.11
CA LEU A 4 4.43 9.69 1.69
C LEU A 4 4.03 9.24 3.10
N ARG A 5 4.56 9.94 4.11
CA ARG A 5 4.20 9.68 5.50
C ARG A 5 2.80 10.19 5.79
N ARG A 6 2.05 9.39 6.54
CA ARG A 6 0.67 9.71 6.92
C ARG A 6 0.60 10.96 7.78
N ASP A 7 -0.43 11.76 7.57
CA ASP A 7 -0.91 12.72 8.57
C ASP A 7 -1.96 12.06 9.48
N GLU A 8 -2.38 12.75 10.54
CA GLU A 8 -3.34 12.22 11.51
C GLU A 8 -4.68 11.81 10.88
N THR A 9 -5.15 12.57 9.89
CA THR A 9 -6.44 12.30 9.23
C THR A 9 -6.35 11.04 8.38
N PHE A 10 -5.26 10.92 7.63
CA PHE A 10 -4.99 9.78 6.76
C PHE A 10 -4.74 8.51 7.58
N ALA A 11 -3.97 8.60 8.67
CA ALA A 11 -3.76 7.51 9.62
C ALA A 11 -5.07 7.01 10.23
N HIS A 12 -5.91 7.94 10.72
CA HIS A 12 -7.19 7.61 11.33
C HIS A 12 -8.15 6.90 10.37
N LEU A 13 -8.18 7.32 9.10
CA LEU A 13 -9.03 6.69 8.09
C LEU A 13 -8.47 5.34 7.64
N ALA A 14 -7.14 5.20 7.51
CA ALA A 14 -6.48 3.94 7.21
C ALA A 14 -6.73 2.90 8.31
N GLY A 15 -6.64 3.29 9.57
CA GLY A 15 -6.94 2.44 10.73
C GLY A 15 -8.40 1.94 10.79
N GLN A 16 -9.32 2.58 10.07
CA GLN A 16 -10.72 2.13 9.98
C GLN A 16 -10.97 1.12 8.86
N VAL A 17 -9.98 0.85 7.99
CA VAL A 17 -10.11 -0.17 6.96
C VAL A 17 -9.97 -1.53 7.63
N SER A 18 -11.06 -2.29 7.64
CA SER A 18 -11.10 -3.66 8.16
C SER A 18 -11.50 -4.64 7.06
N CYS A 19 -10.96 -5.86 7.17
CA CYS A 19 -11.37 -7.03 6.42
C CYS A 19 -11.10 -8.28 7.27
N CYS A 20 -11.76 -9.40 6.93
CA CYS A 20 -11.60 -10.66 7.64
C CYS A 20 -10.59 -11.55 6.90
N SER A 21 -9.70 -12.20 7.66
CA SER A 21 -8.73 -13.15 7.09
C SER A 21 -9.38 -14.32 6.34
N LYS A 22 -10.55 -14.78 6.80
CA LYS A 22 -11.32 -15.87 6.15
C LYS A 22 -11.88 -15.51 4.77
N ASP A 23 -12.01 -14.21 4.49
CA ASP A 23 -12.55 -13.71 3.22
C ASP A 23 -11.46 -13.51 2.16
N LEU A 24 -10.20 -13.79 2.50
CA LEU A 24 -9.07 -13.62 1.59
C LEU A 24 -8.81 -14.88 0.77
N ASP A 25 -8.75 -14.70 -0.55
CA ASP A 25 -8.44 -15.77 -1.49
C ASP A 25 -6.95 -15.84 -1.79
N THR A 26 -6.37 -17.04 -1.74
CA THR A 26 -4.96 -17.26 -2.11
C THR A 26 -4.76 -17.01 -3.61
N GLN A 27 -3.93 -16.04 -3.96
CA GLN A 27 -3.56 -15.78 -5.36
C GLN A 27 -2.33 -16.60 -5.76
N ARG A 28 -1.39 -16.72 -4.83
CA ARG A 28 -0.19 -17.56 -4.89
C ARG A 28 0.32 -17.79 -3.47
N PRO A 29 1.25 -18.74 -3.25
CA PRO A 29 1.88 -18.89 -1.95
C PRO A 29 2.44 -17.56 -1.41
N GLY A 30 2.05 -17.21 -0.18
CA GLY A 30 2.46 -15.99 0.50
C GLY A 30 1.71 -14.71 0.09
N LEU A 31 0.74 -14.76 -0.83
CA LEU A 31 -0.04 -13.59 -1.25
C LEU A 31 -1.54 -13.94 -1.34
N LEU A 32 -2.32 -13.30 -0.48
CA LEU A 32 -3.77 -13.39 -0.48
C LEU A 32 -4.39 -12.07 -0.92
N LYS A 33 -5.63 -12.14 -1.41
CA LYS A 33 -6.35 -10.99 -1.93
C LYS A 33 -7.80 -11.03 -1.48
N LEU A 34 -8.33 -9.88 -1.09
CA LEU A 34 -9.76 -9.73 -0.84
C LEU A 34 -10.53 -9.64 -2.18
N PRO A 35 -11.58 -10.44 -2.36
CA PRO A 35 -12.50 -10.27 -3.48
C PRO A 35 -13.08 -8.85 -3.52
N VAL A 36 -13.16 -8.26 -4.72
CA VAL A 36 -13.65 -6.89 -4.92
C VAL A 36 -15.06 -6.66 -4.33
N PRO A 37 -16.03 -7.59 -4.43
CA PRO A 37 -17.36 -7.41 -3.84
C PRO A 37 -17.36 -7.24 -2.31
N LEU A 38 -16.30 -7.71 -1.62
CA LEU A 38 -16.16 -7.62 -0.15
C LEU A 38 -15.39 -6.37 0.29
N MET A 39 -15.02 -5.48 -0.65
CA MET A 39 -14.28 -4.28 -0.33
C MET A 39 -15.13 -3.29 0.47
N SER A 40 -14.60 -2.85 1.61
CA SER A 40 -15.29 -1.90 2.47
C SER A 40 -15.34 -0.49 1.86
N GLN A 41 -16.43 0.25 2.14
CA GLN A 41 -16.55 1.65 1.74
C GLN A 41 -15.44 2.54 2.31
N LYS A 42 -14.89 2.15 3.47
CA LYS A 42 -13.75 2.83 4.11
C LYS A 42 -12.49 2.74 3.25
N ALA A 43 -12.21 1.59 2.63
CA ALA A 43 -11.09 1.45 1.69
C ALA A 43 -11.25 2.38 0.48
N LEU A 44 -12.47 2.46 -0.08
CA LEU A 44 -12.77 3.36 -1.21
C LEU A 44 -12.63 4.84 -0.82
N THR A 45 -13.07 5.20 0.38
CA THR A 45 -12.97 6.57 0.90
C THR A 45 -11.52 6.94 1.16
N LEU A 46 -10.70 6.02 1.70
CA LEU A 46 -9.26 6.22 1.89
C LEU A 46 -8.55 6.47 0.57
N LEU A 47 -8.84 5.66 -0.45
CA LEU A 47 -8.26 5.85 -1.78
C LEU A 47 -8.70 7.18 -2.42
N THR A 48 -9.95 7.57 -2.21
CA THR A 48 -10.47 8.87 -2.68
C THR A 48 -9.73 10.04 -2.01
N LEU A 49 -9.52 9.95 -0.70
CA LEU A 49 -8.74 10.92 0.05
C LEU A 49 -7.30 10.99 -0.46
N PHE A 50 -6.68 9.83 -0.71
CA PHE A 50 -5.34 9.77 -1.28
C PHE A 50 -5.24 10.56 -2.59
N TYR A 51 -6.13 10.31 -3.56
CA TYR A 51 -6.08 11.03 -4.84
C TYR A 51 -6.42 12.51 -4.69
N LYS A 52 -7.26 12.88 -3.72
CA LYS A 52 -7.51 14.30 -3.45
C LYS A 52 -6.29 15.01 -2.88
N THR A 53 -5.54 14.35 -2.01
CA THR A 53 -4.44 14.97 -1.24
C THR A 53 -3.09 14.88 -1.94
N TYR A 54 -2.77 13.74 -2.55
CA TYR A 54 -1.41 13.43 -3.02
C TYR A 54 -1.29 13.25 -4.53
N ASN A 55 -2.38 13.29 -5.29
CA ASN A 55 -2.32 13.01 -6.72
C ASN A 55 -1.38 13.95 -7.48
N GLU A 56 -1.41 15.26 -7.20
CA GLU A 56 -0.49 16.23 -7.83
C GLU A 56 0.96 15.87 -7.53
N LYS A 57 1.31 15.69 -6.26
CA LYS A 57 2.66 15.30 -5.81
C LYS A 57 3.16 14.00 -6.46
N VAL A 58 2.29 13.01 -6.66
CA VAL A 58 2.65 11.75 -7.32
C VAL A 58 2.86 11.95 -8.82
N ASN A 59 2.08 12.81 -9.47
CA ASN A 59 2.26 13.14 -10.89
C ASN A 59 3.53 13.98 -11.10
N ASP A 60 3.83 14.93 -10.22
CA ASP A 60 5.06 15.73 -10.27
C ASP A 60 6.29 14.83 -10.12
N TRP A 61 6.28 13.96 -9.10
CA TRP A 61 7.34 12.96 -8.91
C TRP A 61 7.51 12.03 -10.12
N ALA A 62 6.41 11.58 -10.74
CA ALA A 62 6.47 10.77 -11.96
C ALA A 62 7.09 11.55 -13.14
N GLY A 63 6.69 12.82 -13.29
CA GLY A 63 7.23 13.72 -14.32
C GLY A 63 8.72 13.98 -14.15
N GLU A 64 9.20 14.20 -12.92
CA GLU A 64 10.63 14.32 -12.59
C GLU A 64 11.43 13.06 -12.97
N ARG A 65 10.77 11.89 -12.98
CA ARG A 65 11.36 10.62 -13.42
C ARG A 65 11.16 10.31 -14.89
N GLY A 66 10.57 11.22 -15.66
CA GLY A 66 10.45 11.09 -17.12
C GLY A 66 9.30 10.21 -17.61
N PHE A 67 8.28 9.97 -16.78
CA PHE A 67 7.10 9.23 -17.19
C PHE A 67 5.80 9.92 -16.78
N THR A 68 4.73 9.62 -17.52
CA THR A 68 3.38 10.10 -17.22
C THR A 68 2.51 8.94 -16.76
N ILE A 69 1.65 9.19 -15.78
CA ILE A 69 0.71 8.20 -15.26
C ILE A 69 -0.55 8.27 -16.12
N GLU A 70 -0.91 7.16 -16.76
CA GLU A 70 -2.10 7.09 -17.59
C GLU A 70 -3.38 7.14 -16.74
N LYS A 71 -4.43 7.75 -17.30
CA LYS A 71 -5.80 7.64 -16.79
C LYS A 71 -6.62 6.81 -17.79
N PRO A 72 -7.52 5.92 -17.34
CA PRO A 72 -7.88 5.63 -15.94
C PRO A 72 -6.92 4.65 -15.24
N VAL A 73 -7.16 4.41 -13.94
CA VAL A 73 -6.50 3.36 -13.15
C VAL A 73 -6.57 2.03 -13.91
N PHE A 74 -5.43 1.38 -14.10
CA PHE A 74 -5.37 0.11 -14.83
C PHE A 74 -5.95 -1.06 -14.01
N LEU A 75 -5.63 -1.10 -12.71
CA LEU A 75 -6.15 -2.11 -11.80
C LEU A 75 -6.34 -1.56 -10.39
N GLY A 76 -7.54 -1.74 -9.83
CA GLY A 76 -7.81 -1.50 -8.41
C GLY A 76 -9.09 -0.72 -8.14
N PRO A 77 -9.40 -0.47 -6.85
CA PRO A 77 -8.63 -0.85 -5.65
C PRO A 77 -8.56 -2.36 -5.39
N GLN A 78 -7.48 -2.81 -4.73
CA GLN A 78 -7.29 -4.19 -4.28
C GLN A 78 -6.76 -4.21 -2.85
N ILE A 79 -7.29 -5.07 -1.99
CA ILE A 79 -6.69 -5.36 -0.69
C ILE A 79 -5.88 -6.64 -0.81
N LEU A 80 -4.60 -6.57 -0.47
CA LEU A 80 -3.64 -7.66 -0.54
C LEU A 80 -3.03 -7.91 0.84
N LEU A 81 -2.93 -9.17 1.23
CA LEU A 81 -2.15 -9.61 2.39
C LEU A 81 -0.91 -10.34 1.88
N LEU A 82 0.26 -9.73 2.06
CA LEU A 82 1.54 -10.34 1.77
C LEU A 82 2.08 -10.95 3.06
N GLN A 83 2.23 -12.27 3.07
CA GLN A 83 2.75 -13.04 4.21
C GLN A 83 4.21 -13.43 4.01
N SER A 84 4.62 -13.63 2.76
CA SER A 84 6.01 -13.93 2.43
C SER A 84 6.31 -13.70 0.94
N GLY A 85 7.59 -13.47 0.66
CA GLY A 85 8.11 -13.32 -0.69
C GLY A 85 7.93 -11.91 -1.26
N ASP A 86 7.89 -11.85 -2.59
CA ASP A 86 8.20 -10.62 -3.31
C ASP A 86 7.08 -10.20 -4.27
N VAL A 87 6.79 -8.91 -4.35
CA VAL A 87 5.87 -8.29 -5.31
C VAL A 87 6.68 -7.36 -6.20
N ARG A 88 6.84 -7.74 -7.47
CA ARG A 88 7.55 -6.94 -8.48
C ARG A 88 6.58 -6.19 -9.37
N ILE A 89 6.85 -4.91 -9.59
CA ILE A 89 6.08 -4.05 -10.48
C ILE A 89 6.66 -4.15 -11.90
N GLN A 90 5.79 -4.28 -12.89
CA GLN A 90 6.22 -4.29 -14.30
C GLN A 90 6.74 -2.91 -14.71
N HIS A 91 7.70 -2.86 -15.63
CA HIS A 91 8.40 -1.63 -16.02
C HIS A 91 7.48 -0.50 -16.52
N ASP A 92 6.35 -0.85 -17.14
CA ASP A 92 5.35 0.07 -17.70
C ASP A 92 4.27 0.47 -16.68
N ARG A 93 4.54 0.34 -15.38
CA ARG A 93 3.54 0.53 -14.32
C ARG A 93 4.08 1.26 -13.11
N ILE A 94 3.17 1.90 -12.40
CA ILE A 94 3.39 2.32 -11.02
C ILE A 94 2.35 1.63 -10.13
N SER A 95 2.75 1.29 -8.91
CA SER A 95 1.83 0.82 -7.87
C SER A 95 1.79 1.79 -6.72
N ILE A 96 0.58 2.19 -6.36
CA ILE A 96 0.30 2.95 -5.14
C ILE A 96 -0.13 1.94 -4.10
N VAL A 97 0.59 1.91 -2.98
CA VAL A 97 0.44 0.95 -1.90
C VAL A 97 0.21 1.72 -0.61
N ILE A 98 -0.97 1.60 -0.02
CA ILE A 98 -1.32 2.20 1.26
C ILE A 98 -1.33 1.10 2.31
N PHE A 99 -0.55 1.22 3.37
CA PHE A 99 -0.56 0.23 4.46
C PHE A 99 -1.85 0.35 5.27
N ILE A 100 -2.50 -0.78 5.52
CA ILE A 100 -3.75 -0.86 6.28
C ILE A 100 -3.60 -1.90 7.40
N PRO A 101 -4.50 -1.93 8.39
CA PRO A 101 -4.45 -2.95 9.44
C PRO A 101 -4.47 -4.37 8.89
N ILE A 102 -3.73 -5.27 9.56
CA ILE A 102 -3.79 -6.71 9.28
C ILE A 102 -5.24 -7.20 9.52
N PRO A 103 -5.79 -8.05 8.63
CA PRO A 103 -7.12 -8.60 8.81
C PRO A 103 -7.25 -9.33 10.15
N LYS A 104 -8.38 -9.15 10.83
CA LYS A 104 -8.63 -9.86 12.09
C LYS A 104 -8.84 -11.36 11.84
N ALA A 105 -8.31 -12.21 12.71
CA ALA A 105 -8.76 -13.58 12.81
C ALA A 105 -10.15 -13.56 13.45
N ILE A 106 -11.13 -14.26 12.85
CA ILE A 106 -12.47 -14.41 13.45
C ILE A 106 -12.34 -15.42 14.59
N GLU A 107 -11.80 -14.98 15.71
CA GLU A 107 -11.91 -15.55 17.05
C GLU A 107 -12.05 -14.39 18.06
N GLU A 108 -13.10 -13.59 17.90
CA GLU A 108 -13.66 -12.77 18.99
C GLU A 108 -15.19 -12.97 18.95
N ASN A 109 -15.62 -14.16 19.37
CA ASN A 109 -16.93 -14.28 20.00
C ASN A 109 -16.78 -13.71 21.42
N GLU A 110 -16.97 -12.40 21.59
CA GLU A 110 -17.46 -11.86 22.85
C GLU A 110 -18.75 -11.09 22.58
N GLU A 111 -19.80 -11.89 22.46
CA GLU A 111 -21.13 -11.57 22.95
C GLU A 111 -21.02 -11.27 24.46
N ILE A 112 -20.99 -9.99 24.84
CA ILE A 112 -21.40 -9.58 26.19
C ILE A 112 -22.48 -8.52 26.04
N VAL A 113 -23.70 -9.00 26.29
CA VAL A 113 -24.92 -8.24 26.51
C VAL A 113 -24.71 -7.24 27.65
N ALA A 114 -25.25 -6.03 27.48
CA ALA A 114 -25.25 -4.95 28.45
C ALA A 114 -25.73 -5.36 29.86
N THR A 115 -25.05 -4.87 30.91
CA THR A 115 -25.68 -4.35 32.13
C THR A 115 -24.78 -3.31 32.80
N ASP A 116 -25.44 -2.36 33.42
CA ASP A 116 -24.99 -1.03 33.83
C ASP A 116 -24.21 -0.99 35.17
N GLU A 117 -23.60 0.16 35.42
CA GLU A 117 -23.12 0.72 36.71
C GLU A 117 -21.65 0.57 37.20
N ALA A 118 -21.05 1.77 37.36
CA ALA A 118 -20.13 2.21 38.42
C ALA A 118 -18.61 1.93 38.33
N MET A 119 -17.94 2.84 37.62
CA MET A 119 -16.86 3.70 38.14
C MET A 119 -15.80 3.07 39.07
N THR A 120 -14.65 2.70 38.49
CA THR A 120 -13.35 2.79 39.19
C THR A 120 -12.26 3.21 38.22
N THR A 121 -11.58 4.29 38.59
CA THR A 121 -10.42 4.89 37.93
C THR A 121 -9.21 3.96 37.99
N LYS A 122 -8.60 3.67 36.83
CA LYS A 122 -7.14 3.52 36.63
C LYS A 122 -6.78 3.34 35.15
N THR A 123 -6.25 4.42 34.59
CA THR A 123 -5.04 4.50 33.75
C THR A 123 -4.56 3.18 33.12
N SER A 124 -4.87 2.98 31.84
CA SER A 124 -3.88 3.07 30.76
C SER A 124 -4.61 2.99 29.42
N SER A 125 -4.75 4.14 28.77
CA SER A 125 -4.95 4.21 27.33
C SER A 125 -3.65 3.70 26.69
N ALA A 126 -3.45 2.38 26.68
CA ALA A 126 -2.52 1.78 25.74
C ALA A 126 -3.18 1.95 24.37
N ARG A 127 -2.79 3.00 23.64
CA ARG A 127 -2.98 3.01 22.19
C ARG A 127 -2.43 1.68 21.70
N PRO A 128 -3.17 0.87 20.92
CA PRO A 128 -2.57 -0.27 20.23
C PRO A 128 -1.35 0.27 19.50
N LEU A 129 -0.17 -0.24 19.84
CA LEU A 129 1.06 0.10 19.14
C LEU A 129 0.83 -0.36 17.69
N GLU A 130 0.53 0.58 16.78
CA GLU A 130 0.29 0.25 15.39
C GLU A 130 1.54 -0.50 14.89
N PRO A 131 1.40 -1.68 14.27
CA PRO A 131 2.56 -2.47 13.88
C PRO A 131 3.42 -1.67 12.90
N HIS A 132 4.70 -1.52 13.25
CA HIS A 132 5.72 -1.02 12.33
C HIS A 132 6.08 -2.16 11.38
N TYR A 133 5.74 -2.02 10.12
CA TYR A 133 6.12 -2.94 9.06
C TYR A 133 7.53 -2.60 8.59
N ARG A 134 8.44 -3.56 8.69
CA ARG A 134 9.76 -3.45 8.06
C ARG A 134 9.72 -4.14 6.70
N ILE A 135 9.70 -3.33 5.64
CA ILE A 135 9.73 -3.83 4.26
C ILE A 135 11.11 -3.60 3.64
N SER A 136 11.45 -4.44 2.66
CA SER A 136 12.61 -4.22 1.80
C SER A 136 12.13 -3.86 0.39
N ILE A 137 12.68 -2.79 -0.17
CA ILE A 137 12.48 -2.43 -1.57
C ILE A 137 13.79 -2.62 -2.31
N GLN A 138 13.72 -3.41 -3.38
CA GLN A 138 14.79 -3.54 -4.36
C GLN A 138 14.47 -2.66 -5.58
N SER A 139 15.37 -1.76 -5.91
CA SER A 139 15.28 -0.89 -7.08
C SER A 139 16.39 -1.25 -8.06
N LEU A 140 16.04 -1.33 -9.35
CA LEU A 140 17.00 -1.58 -10.41
C LEU A 140 17.93 -0.36 -10.57
N VAL A 141 19.25 -0.58 -10.60
CA VAL A 141 20.24 0.48 -10.82
C VAL A 141 20.79 0.41 -12.25
N THR A 142 21.30 -0.74 -12.66
CA THR A 142 21.78 -1.00 -14.02
C THR A 142 22.00 -2.49 -14.25
N GLY A 143 21.62 -3.03 -15.41
CA GLY A 143 21.84 -4.45 -15.73
C GLY A 143 21.28 -5.41 -14.66
N PRO A 144 22.07 -6.35 -14.10
CA PRO A 144 21.64 -7.22 -13.01
C PRO A 144 21.87 -6.61 -11.61
N VAL A 145 22.24 -5.33 -11.51
CA VAL A 145 22.59 -4.67 -10.25
C VAL A 145 21.36 -4.00 -9.66
N PHE A 146 21.04 -4.38 -8.42
CA PHE A 146 19.92 -3.85 -7.64
C PHE A 146 20.45 -3.15 -6.39
N ALA A 147 19.81 -2.04 -6.03
CA ALA A 147 19.96 -1.42 -4.72
C ALA A 147 18.85 -1.92 -3.82
N GLU A 148 19.19 -2.37 -2.61
CA GLU A 148 18.22 -2.76 -1.60
C GLU A 148 18.12 -1.67 -0.53
N SER A 149 16.89 -1.28 -0.20
CA SER A 149 16.58 -0.31 0.85
C SER A 149 15.58 -0.92 1.82
N SER A 150 15.83 -0.78 3.12
CA SER A 150 14.88 -1.20 4.14
C SER A 150 14.15 0.03 4.68
N VAL A 151 12.82 -0.05 4.73
CA VAL A 151 11.95 1.05 5.15
C VAL A 151 11.02 0.55 6.24
N GLU A 152 10.95 1.32 7.32
CA GLU A 152 9.91 1.16 8.34
C GLU A 152 8.68 1.98 7.92
N CYS A 153 7.54 1.31 7.86
CA CYS A 153 6.24 1.84 7.48
C CYS A 153 5.21 1.51 8.56
N GLU A 154 4.15 2.30 8.62
CA GLU A 154 3.05 2.08 9.57
C GLU A 154 1.72 2.20 8.85
N VAL A 155 0.63 1.80 9.52
CA VAL A 155 -0.74 1.90 8.98
C VAL A 155 -1.04 3.33 8.55
N GLY A 156 -1.36 3.52 7.27
CA GLY A 156 -1.65 4.81 6.65
C GLY A 156 -0.49 5.41 5.87
N ASP A 157 0.75 4.94 6.04
CA ASP A 157 1.83 5.37 5.15
C ASP A 157 1.54 4.91 3.71
N VAL A 158 2.04 5.69 2.75
CA VAL A 158 1.89 5.38 1.33
C VAL A 158 3.25 5.19 0.68
N LEU A 159 3.38 4.08 -0.02
CA LEU A 159 4.50 3.75 -0.87
C LEU A 159 4.05 3.83 -2.33
N VAL A 160 4.80 4.58 -3.14
CA VAL A 160 4.62 4.56 -4.60
C VAL A 160 5.84 3.86 -5.20
N LEU A 161 5.58 2.69 -5.75
CA LEU A 161 6.55 1.84 -6.42
C LEU A 161 6.54 2.10 -7.92
N GLU A 162 7.72 2.28 -8.47
CA GLU A 162 7.99 2.44 -9.89
C GLU A 162 8.20 1.09 -10.58
N GLY A 163 8.07 1.07 -11.90
CA GLY A 163 8.28 -0.11 -12.71
C GLY A 163 9.69 -0.68 -12.56
N GLY A 164 9.78 -1.99 -12.36
CA GLY A 164 11.04 -2.69 -12.06
C GLY A 164 11.38 -2.73 -10.56
N GLU A 165 10.72 -1.94 -9.71
CA GLU A 165 10.88 -2.05 -8.26
C GLU A 165 10.18 -3.30 -7.72
N GLN A 166 10.77 -3.86 -6.66
CA GLN A 166 10.28 -5.05 -5.99
C GLN A 166 10.14 -4.79 -4.50
N LEU A 167 8.93 -4.97 -3.98
CA LEU A 167 8.66 -5.01 -2.54
C LEU A 167 8.86 -6.44 -2.06
N SER A 168 9.70 -6.63 -1.05
CA SER A 168 10.06 -7.93 -0.49
C SER A 168 9.77 -7.93 1.01
N LEU A 169 9.15 -9.01 1.49
CA LEU A 169 8.83 -9.18 2.90
C LEU A 169 9.62 -10.33 3.51
N ARG A 170 10.31 -10.05 4.62
CA ARG A 170 11.13 -11.03 5.36
C ARG A 170 10.80 -11.09 6.86
N GLY A 171 9.55 -10.80 7.23
CA GLY A 171 9.09 -10.72 8.61
C GLY A 171 7.58 -10.88 8.71
N ASP A 172 6.94 -10.03 9.50
CA ASP A 172 5.51 -10.07 9.78
C ASP A 172 4.66 -9.77 8.55
N ASP A 173 3.47 -10.38 8.48
CA ASP A 173 2.48 -10.16 7.44
C ASP A 173 2.16 -8.66 7.27
N VAL A 174 1.98 -8.23 6.02
CA VAL A 174 1.64 -6.85 5.68
C VAL A 174 0.37 -6.81 4.86
N CYS A 175 -0.59 -6.02 5.32
CA CYS A 175 -1.84 -5.76 4.61
C CYS A 175 -1.79 -4.41 3.90
N MET A 176 -2.20 -4.39 2.64
CA MET A 176 -2.04 -3.25 1.75
C MET A 176 -3.30 -3.01 0.93
N LEU A 177 -3.69 -1.75 0.81
CA LEU A 177 -4.62 -1.28 -0.20
C LEU A 177 -3.83 -0.77 -1.42
N CYS A 178 -3.96 -1.45 -2.54
CA CYS A 178 -3.17 -1.23 -3.74
C CYS A 178 -4.03 -0.70 -4.91
N THR A 179 -3.42 0.19 -5.69
CA THR A 179 -3.85 0.49 -7.06
C THR A 179 -2.65 0.43 -7.99
N LEU A 180 -2.88 0.05 -9.24
CA LEU A 180 -1.87 -0.06 -10.27
C LEU A 180 -2.28 0.81 -11.44
N HIS A 181 -1.33 1.61 -11.93
CA HIS A 181 -1.51 2.47 -13.09
C HIS A 181 -0.50 2.07 -14.15
N ARG A 182 -0.85 2.32 -15.41
CA ARG A 182 0.11 2.26 -16.51
C ARG A 182 0.88 3.57 -16.56
N THR A 183 2.12 3.48 -17.03
CA THR A 183 2.94 4.63 -17.33
C THR A 183 3.38 4.61 -18.78
N ASN A 184 3.44 5.79 -19.37
CA ASN A 184 4.15 6.00 -20.62
C ASN A 184 5.45 6.73 -20.29
N THR A 185 6.55 6.25 -20.84
CA THR A 185 7.76 7.08 -20.89
C THR A 185 7.42 8.32 -21.70
N ALA A 186 7.43 9.49 -21.07
CA ALA A 186 7.35 10.74 -21.81
C ALA A 186 8.58 10.71 -22.71
N GLY A 187 8.39 10.75 -24.03
CA GLY A 187 9.47 10.55 -24.98
C GLY A 187 10.71 11.35 -24.58
N ALA A 188 11.69 10.67 -23.99
CA ALA A 188 13.07 11.04 -24.13
C ALA A 188 13.27 10.93 -25.63
N GLY A 189 13.14 12.06 -26.33
CA GLY A 189 13.34 12.10 -27.76
C GLY A 189 14.63 11.37 -28.03
N MET A 190 14.56 10.32 -28.85
CA MET A 190 15.70 9.93 -29.65
C MET A 190 16.09 11.18 -30.44
N LYS A 191 16.92 12.02 -29.83
CA LYS A 191 17.91 12.78 -30.57
C LYS A 191 19.02 11.79 -30.87
N ASP A 192 18.70 10.81 -31.72
CA ASP A 192 19.74 10.25 -32.57
C ASP A 192 20.09 11.38 -33.53
N ASN A 193 21.16 12.06 -33.13
CA ASN A 193 21.87 13.01 -33.93
C ASN A 193 22.60 12.20 -35.02
N ASP A 194 21.85 11.68 -36.00
CA ASP A 194 22.43 11.21 -37.25
C ASP A 194 22.75 12.44 -38.11
N GLN A 195 23.84 13.09 -37.72
CA GLN A 195 24.69 13.84 -38.62
C GLN A 195 26.11 13.25 -38.51
N MET A 196 26.41 12.32 -39.41
CA MET A 196 27.61 12.36 -40.27
C MET A 196 27.49 11.33 -41.39
#